data_AF-A0A6N7VSC9-F1
#
_entry.id   AF-A0A6N7VSC9-F1
#
_cell.length_a   1.000
_cell.length_b   1.000
_cell.length_c   1.000
_cell.angle_alpha   90.00
_cell.angle_beta   90.00
_cell.angle_gamma   90.00
#
_symmetry.space_group_name_H-M   'P 1'
#
loop_
_entity.id
_entity.type
_entity.pdbx_description
1 polymer ?
#
loop_
_entity_poly.entity_id
_entity_poly.type
_entity_poly.pdbx_seq_one_letter_code
_entity_poly.pdbx_strand_id
1 'polypeptide(L)' 'MLLSTVPRRGYNFVDRNDELGRLDAGLFFIAYVNDPDRFAQVFKNMSRDDMSIEYLKTTATCAFIVPAGITEGE' A
#
# COMPACT_ATOMS: atom_id res chain seq x y z
N MET A 1 -7.81 22.67 -9.00
CA MET A 1 -7.67 21.19 -9.01
C MET A 1 -6.81 20.85 -7.81
N LEU A 2 -7.44 20.70 -6.63
CA LEU A 2 -6.72 20.60 -5.36
C LEU A 2 -5.78 19.39 -5.38
N LEU A 3 -4.56 19.59 -4.88
CA LEU A 3 -3.59 18.54 -4.57
C LEU A 3 -4.28 17.47 -3.70
N SER A 4 -4.67 16.35 -4.31
CA SER A 4 -5.17 15.20 -3.56
C SER A 4 -3.98 14.46 -2.97
N THR A 5 -3.39 15.03 -1.93
CA THR A 5 -2.36 14.36 -1.13
C THR A 5 -2.99 13.11 -0.53
N VAL A 6 -2.53 11.94 -0.96
CA VAL A 6 -2.96 10.64 -0.41
C VAL A 6 -2.20 10.40 0.90
N PRO A 7 -2.86 10.31 2.07
CA PRO A 7 -2.19 9.95 3.32
C PRO A 7 -1.65 8.52 3.22
N ARG A 8 -0.34 8.37 3.40
CA ARG A 8 0.37 7.08 3.39
C ARG A 8 0.75 6.71 4.82
N ARG A 9 0.41 5.51 5.24
CA ARG A 9 0.70 4.98 6.58
C ARG A 9 1.28 3.56 6.49
N GLY A 10 2.49 3.48 5.94
CA GLY A 10 3.20 2.22 5.80
C GLY A 10 3.90 1.79 7.09
N TYR A 11 4.04 0.47 7.27
CA TYR A 11 4.81 -0.15 8.35
C TYR A 11 5.88 -1.06 7.74
N ASN A 12 7.10 -0.98 8.23
CA ASN A 12 8.13 -1.95 7.85
C ASN A 12 7.85 -3.26 8.57
N PHE A 13 8.05 -4.38 7.88
CA PHE A 13 8.04 -5.70 8.50
C PHE A 13 9.35 -6.42 8.20
N VAL A 14 9.70 -7.31 9.13
CA VAL A 14 10.74 -8.31 8.95
C VAL A 14 10.14 -9.60 9.50
N ASP A 15 9.87 -10.53 8.60
CA ASP A 15 9.56 -11.90 8.96
C ASP A 15 10.85 -12.75 8.82
N ARG A 16 10.75 -14.03 9.21
CA ARG A 16 11.85 -15.02 9.13
C ARG A 16 12.48 -15.04 7.74
N ASN A 17 13.64 -15.69 7.62
CA ASN A 17 14.23 -15.89 6.29
C ASN A 17 13.27 -16.60 5.33
N ASP A 18 13.23 -16.13 4.08
CA ASP A 18 12.52 -16.77 2.99
C ASP A 18 13.14 -18.13 2.63
N GLU A 19 12.52 -18.88 1.72
CA GLU A 19 12.98 -20.21 1.29
C GLU A 19 14.40 -20.20 0.67
N LEU A 20 14.94 -19.03 0.31
CA LEU A 20 16.27 -18.83 -0.26
C LEU A 20 17.29 -18.31 0.76
N GLY A 21 16.91 -18.15 2.03
CA GLY A 21 17.77 -17.63 3.09
C GLY A 21 17.98 -16.12 3.06
N ARG A 22 17.15 -15.37 2.32
CA ARG A 22 17.13 -13.90 2.35
C ARG A 22 16.16 -13.43 3.42
N LEU A 23 16.38 -12.21 3.90
CA LEU A 23 15.50 -11.54 4.85
C LEU A 23 14.12 -11.32 4.18
N ASP A 24 13.05 -11.95 4.69
CA ASP A 24 11.68 -11.62 4.26
C ASP A 24 11.27 -10.31 4.93
N ALA A 25 11.78 -9.21 4.39
CA ALA A 25 11.49 -7.88 4.86
C ALA A 25 10.90 -7.04 3.75
N GLY A 26 10.03 -6.13 4.15
CA GLY A 26 9.38 -5.24 3.20
C GLY A 26 8.55 -4.18 3.87
N LEU A 27 7.63 -3.65 3.08
CA LEU A 27 6.75 -2.56 3.45
C LEU A 27 5.30 -3.04 3.40
N PHE A 28 4.64 -3.07 4.55
CA PHE A 28 3.20 -3.15 4.61
C PHE A 28 2.63 -1.76 4.35
N PHE A 29 2.36 -1.49 3.07
CA PHE A 29 1.95 -0.18 2.60
C PHE A 29 0.42 0.03 2.73
N ILE A 30 0.02 1.15 3.33
CA ILE A 30 -1.38 1.54 3.46
C ILE A 30 -1.55 2.97 2.94
N ALA A 31 -2.60 3.20 2.16
CA ALA A 31 -3.00 4.50 1.68
C ALA A 31 -4.50 4.71 1.92
N TYR A 32 -4.88 5.89 2.42
CA TYR A 32 -6.28 6.29 2.54
C TYR A 32 -6.67 7.10 1.31
N VAL A 33 -7.64 6.61 0.54
CA VAL A 33 -7.98 7.15 -0.77
C VAL A 33 -9.48 7.45 -0.85
N ASN A 34 -9.81 8.59 -1.47
CA ASN A 34 -11.20 8.93 -1.76
C ASN A 34 -11.66 8.38 -3.11
N ASP A 35 -10.73 8.12 -4.03
CA ASP A 35 -10.98 7.57 -5.36
C ASP A 35 -10.04 6.35 -5.56
N PRO A 36 -10.54 5.13 -5.30
CA PRO A 36 -9.73 3.92 -5.38
C PRO A 36 -9.29 3.61 -6.82
N ASP A 37 -10.11 3.92 -7.82
CA ASP A 37 -9.80 3.64 -9.24
C ASP A 37 -8.64 4.50 -9.72
N ARG A 38 -8.66 5.79 -9.38
CA ARG A 38 -7.55 6.70 -9.67
C ARG A 38 -6.27 6.27 -8.95
N PHE A 39 -6.36 5.84 -7.70
CA PHE A 39 -5.19 5.35 -6.96
C PHE A 39 -4.64 4.06 -7.56
N ALA A 40 -5.50 3.13 -7.96
CA ALA A 40 -5.10 1.87 -8.60
C ALA A 40 -4.32 2.12 -9.90
N GLN A 41 -4.70 3.13 -10.69
CA GLN A 41 -3.96 3.53 -11.88
C GLN A 41 -2.56 4.07 -11.54
N VAL A 42 -2.45 4.96 -10.55
CA VAL A 42 -1.16 5.49 -10.09
C VAL A 42 -0.27 4.37 -9.58
N PHE A 43 -0.80 3.49 -8.72
CA PHE A 43 -0.06 2.36 -8.17
C PHE A 43 0.41 1.42 -9.28
N LYS A 44 -0.46 1.06 -10.22
CA LYS A 44 -0.13 0.19 -11.35
C LYS A 44 0.95 0.79 -12.26
N ASN A 45 0.95 2.11 -12.47
CA ASN A 45 1.98 2.79 -13.24
C ASN A 45 3.32 2.78 -12.49
N MET A 46 3.29 3.02 -11.18
CA MET A 46 4.49 2.98 -10.33
C MET A 46 5.08 1.57 -10.26
N SER A 47 4.27 0.51 -10.07
CA SER A 47 4.72 -0.89 -10.02
C SER A 47 5.31 -1.41 -11.34
N ARG A 48 5.17 -0.63 -12.42
CA ARG A 48 5.75 -0.93 -13.73
C ARG A 48 7.04 -0.16 -13.99
N ASP A 49 7.40 0.77 -13.12
CA ASP A 49 8.64 1.55 -13.22
C ASP A 49 9.82 0.63 -12.89
N ASP A 50 10.88 0.69 -13.71
CA ASP A 50 12.04 -0.21 -13.65
C ASP A 50 12.69 -0.18 -12.25
N MET A 51 12.74 0.99 -11.62
CA MET A 51 13.27 1.16 -10.26
C MET A 51 12.46 0.43 -9.19
N SER A 52 11.15 0.30 -9.40
CA SER A 52 10.29 -0.44 -8.47
C SER A 52 10.40 -1.94 -8.67
N ILE A 53 10.51 -2.41 -9.92
CA ILE A 53 10.55 -3.84 -10.25
C ILE A 53 11.84 -4.49 -9.71
N GLU A 54 12.96 -3.77 -9.73
CA GLU A 54 14.25 -4.33 -9.31
C GLU A 54 14.34 -4.57 -7.80
N TYR A 55 13.70 -3.71 -6.98
CA TYR A 55 13.87 -3.70 -5.52
C TYR A 55 12.60 -4.00 -4.73
N LEU A 56 11.42 -3.89 -5.36
CA LEU A 56 10.13 -4.07 -4.70
C LEU A 56 9.27 -5.05 -5.48
N LYS A 57 9.07 -6.23 -4.89
CA LYS A 57 8.07 -7.18 -5.36
C LYS A 57 6.79 -7.02 -4.55
N THR A 58 5.70 -6.62 -5.20
CA THR A 58 4.37 -6.66 -4.57
C THR A 58 3.93 -8.12 -4.45
N THR A 59 3.81 -8.63 -3.23
CA THR A 59 3.42 -10.02 -2.95
C THR A 59 1.91 -10.17 -2.70
N ALA A 60 1.26 -9.13 -2.20
CA ALA A 60 -0.18 -9.11 -1.94
C ALA A 60 -0.76 -7.71 -2.13
N THR A 61 -2.05 -7.65 -2.48
CA THR A 61 -2.84 -6.40 -2.55
C THR A 61 -4.23 -6.65 -1.99
N CYS A 62 -4.84 -5.64 -1.39
CA CYS A 62 -6.21 -5.69 -0.88
C CYS A 62 -6.80 -4.28 -0.83
N ALA A 63 -8.12 -4.20 -0.80
CA ALA A 63 -8.87 -2.96 -0.65
C ALA A 63 -9.98 -3.16 0.38
N PHE A 64 -10.16 -2.16 1.23
CA PHE A 64 -11.16 -2.18 2.30
C PHE A 64 -11.93 -0.86 2.32
N ILE A 65 -13.19 -0.93 2.73
CA ILE A 65 -14.00 0.26 3.01
C ILE A 65 -13.76 0.64 4.46
N VAL A 66 -13.36 1.90 4.68
CA VAL A 66 -13.25 2.49 6.01
C VAL A 66 -14.48 3.38 6.22
N PRO A 67 -15.53 2.91 6.92
CA PRO A 67 -16.69 3.73 7.20
C PRO A 67 -16.32 4.87 8.15
N ALA A 68 -17.22 5.86 8.27
CA ALA A 68 -17.11 6.89 9.28
C ALA A 68 -17.08 6.27 10.69
N GLY A 69 -16.41 6.95 11.63
CA GLY A 69 -16.48 6.56 13.03
C GLY A 69 -17.90 6.72 13.58
N ILE A 70 -18.28 5.85 14.51
CA ILE A 70 -19.55 5.92 15.22
C ILE A 70 -19.63 7.20 16.07
N THR A 71 -20.84 7.73 16.27
CA THR A 71 -21.10 8.83 17.19
C THR A 71 -21.68 8.34 18.52
N GLU A 72 -21.75 9.24 19.53
CA GLU A 72 -22.29 8.87 20.84
C GLU A 72 -23.77 8.45 20.72
N GLY A 73 -24.05 7.19 21.05
CA GLY A 73 -25.41 6.61 20.98
C GLY A 73 -25.70 5.76 19.75
N GLU A 74 -24.72 5.54 18.85
CA GLU A 74 -24.80 4.63 17.70
C GLU A 74 -24.08 3.29 17.92
#